data_AF-A0A5M9ZG79-F1
#
_entry.id   AF-A0A5M9ZG79-F1
#
_cell.length_a   1.000
_cell.length_b   1.000
_cell.length_c   1.000
_cell.angle_alpha   90.00
_cell.angle_beta   90.00
_cell.angle_gamma   90.00
#
_symmetry.space_group_name_H-M   'P 1'
#
loop_
_entity.id
_entity.type
_entity.pdbx_description
1 polymer ?
#
loop_
_entity_poly.entity_id
_entity_poly.type
_entity_poly.pdbx_seq_one_letter_code
_entity_poly.pdbx_strand_id
1 'polypeptide(L)'
;MTMPIIARDFMEAITSSDSPTARERFTLPVAERFRTALDSGSDMHWTDDDSILLAADPALADALILIALDGTLTARRVRTLAVHPLGRAARGLAAAIVDDSMNNPHAAYDPDRLRQARAILAIPLASRHRPARAAAALDTAFLDLYLGEADKAAAHAALTLRLRPGATVARTVLDSARRGVLPDRAARLAAAA
;
A
#
# COMPACT_ATOMS: atom_id res chain seq x y z
N MET A 1 -21.88 3.49 16.10
CA MET A 1 -20.88 2.42 15.90
C MET A 1 -19.71 2.71 16.80
N THR A 2 -19.48 1.86 17.79
CA THR A 2 -18.31 1.91 18.66
C THR A 2 -17.09 1.48 17.85
N MET A 3 -16.00 2.25 17.89
CA MET A 3 -14.74 1.83 17.29
C MET A 3 -14.29 0.51 17.94
N PRO A 4 -13.86 -0.51 17.19
CA PRO A 4 -13.33 -1.72 17.79
C PRO A 4 -12.05 -1.41 18.59
N ILE A 5 -11.85 -2.17 19.67
CA ILE A 5 -10.91 -1.88 20.76
C ILE A 5 -9.47 -1.76 20.25
N ILE A 6 -9.08 -2.59 19.27
CA ILE A 6 -7.72 -2.63 18.71
C ILE A 6 -7.38 -1.32 17.97
N ALA A 7 -8.28 -0.81 17.14
CA ALA A 7 -8.07 0.44 16.43
C ALA A 7 -8.01 1.65 17.37
N ARG A 8 -8.75 1.62 18.49
CA ARG A 8 -8.72 2.69 19.49
C ARG A 8 -7.39 2.72 20.22
N ASP A 9 -6.97 1.57 20.75
CA ASP A 9 -5.72 1.43 21.47
C ASP A 9 -4.52 1.73 20.56
N PHE A 10 -4.60 1.38 19.27
CA PHE A 10 -3.61 1.77 18.27
C PHE A 10 -3.58 3.29 18.03
N MET A 11 -4.72 3.92 17.79
CA MET A 11 -4.79 5.36 17.54
C MET A 11 -4.30 6.19 18.73
N GLU A 12 -4.58 5.75 19.96
CA GLU A 12 -4.04 6.33 21.18
C GLU A 12 -2.52 6.15 21.27
N ALA A 13 -1.99 5.00 20.85
CA ALA A 13 -0.57 4.69 20.94
C ALA A 13 0.31 5.29 19.81
N ILE A 14 -0.23 5.54 18.61
CA ILE A 14 0.57 6.14 17.52
C ILE A 14 0.76 7.65 17.64
N THR A 15 -0.06 8.31 18.46
CA THR A 15 0.04 9.76 18.73
C THR A 15 0.98 10.08 19.90
N SER A 16 1.52 9.04 20.56
CA SER A 16 2.50 9.15 21.65
C SER A 16 3.92 8.74 21.22
N SER A 17 4.88 8.88 22.13
CA SER A 17 6.27 8.41 21.97
C SER A 17 6.41 6.89 21.79
N ASP A 18 5.34 6.11 21.98
CA ASP A 18 5.33 4.63 21.92
C ASP A 18 4.94 4.07 20.54
N SER A 19 4.89 4.91 19.50
CA SER A 19 4.47 4.49 18.16
C SER A 19 5.21 3.26 17.57
N PRO A 20 6.51 3.01 17.81
CA PRO A 20 7.16 1.78 17.34
C PRO A 20 6.60 0.54 18.03
N THR A 21 6.37 0.59 19.34
CA THR A 21 5.78 -0.52 20.11
C THR A 21 4.35 -0.82 19.65
N ALA A 22 3.57 0.22 19.35
CA ALA A 22 2.23 0.05 18.79
C ALA A 22 2.28 -0.62 17.40
N ARG A 23 3.12 -0.13 16.49
CA ARG A 23 3.29 -0.71 15.16
C ARG A 23 3.83 -2.13 15.19
N GLU A 24 4.72 -2.43 16.11
CA GLU A 24 5.20 -3.79 16.37
C GLU A 24 4.06 -4.75 16.70
N ARG A 25 3.13 -4.30 17.56
CA ARG A 25 2.01 -5.13 18.01
C ARG A 25 0.87 -5.24 16.99
N PHE A 26 0.60 -4.18 16.24
CA PHE A 26 -0.61 -4.06 15.44
C PHE A 26 -0.34 -4.00 13.94
N THR A 27 0.65 -3.22 13.48
CA THR A 27 0.97 -3.01 12.06
C THR A 27 1.80 -4.15 11.47
N LEU A 28 2.84 -4.58 12.16
CA LEU A 28 3.76 -5.63 11.69
C LEU A 28 3.05 -6.94 11.36
N PRO A 29 2.13 -7.47 12.19
CA PRO A 29 1.42 -8.71 11.87
C PRO A 29 0.57 -8.62 10.58
N VAL A 30 0.05 -7.43 10.25
CA VAL A 30 -0.68 -7.23 8.99
C VAL A 30 0.28 -7.28 7.80
N ALA A 31 1.41 -6.58 7.89
CA ALA A 31 2.43 -6.58 6.84
C ALA A 31 3.03 -7.98 6.60
N GLU A 32 3.27 -8.75 7.66
CA GLU A 32 3.80 -10.12 7.56
C GLU A 32 2.79 -11.10 6.96
N ARG A 33 1.51 -11.02 7.34
CA ARG A 33 0.45 -11.82 6.71
C ARG A 33 0.26 -11.46 5.25
N PHE A 34 0.28 -10.17 4.91
CA PHE A 34 0.20 -9.70 3.53
C PHE A 34 1.35 -10.24 2.67
N ARG A 35 2.60 -10.11 3.17
CA ARG A 35 3.76 -10.70 2.50
C ARG A 35 3.60 -12.20 2.32
N THR A 36 3.23 -12.91 3.38
CA THR A 36 3.09 -14.37 3.35
C THR A 36 2.08 -14.80 2.29
N ALA A 37 0.95 -14.10 2.18
CA ALA A 37 -0.04 -14.34 1.15
C ALA A 37 0.54 -14.13 -0.26
N LEU A 38 1.29 -13.05 -0.49
CA LEU A 38 1.97 -12.81 -1.77
C LEU A 38 3.04 -13.87 -2.09
N ASP A 39 3.82 -14.29 -1.10
CA ASP A 39 4.90 -15.27 -1.29
C ASP A 39 4.35 -16.68 -1.55
N SER A 40 3.17 -17.01 -1.02
CA SER A 40 2.52 -18.32 -1.19
C SER A 40 1.51 -18.40 -2.34
N GLY A 41 1.16 -17.27 -2.97
CA GLY A 41 0.06 -17.23 -3.93
C GLY A 41 -1.32 -17.41 -3.30
N SER A 42 -1.46 -17.25 -1.98
CA SER A 42 -2.74 -17.43 -1.26
C SER A 42 -3.51 -16.12 -1.07
N ASP A 43 -4.76 -16.26 -0.63
CA ASP A 43 -5.54 -15.14 -0.11
C ASP A 43 -5.03 -14.71 1.28
N MET A 44 -5.38 -13.49 1.67
CA MET A 44 -5.20 -12.95 3.01
C MET A 44 -6.57 -12.73 3.66
N HIS A 45 -6.77 -13.30 4.86
CA HIS A 45 -7.98 -13.05 5.63
C HIS A 45 -7.88 -11.71 6.36
N TRP A 46 -8.54 -10.68 5.80
CA TRP A 46 -8.68 -9.36 6.43
C TRP A 46 -9.72 -9.41 7.55
N THR A 47 -9.36 -8.86 8.70
CA THR A 47 -10.31 -8.54 9.76
C THR A 47 -10.81 -7.09 9.62
N ASP A 48 -11.89 -6.75 10.32
CA ASP A 48 -12.36 -5.38 10.42
C ASP A 48 -11.31 -4.46 11.04
N ASP A 49 -10.56 -4.95 12.04
CA ASP A 49 -9.47 -4.22 12.68
C ASP A 49 -8.33 -3.95 11.70
N ASP A 50 -7.93 -4.92 10.87
CA ASP A 50 -6.91 -4.73 9.84
C ASP A 50 -7.31 -3.62 8.86
N SER A 51 -8.58 -3.60 8.46
CA SER A 51 -9.11 -2.60 7.54
C SER A 51 -9.08 -1.19 8.16
N ILE A 52 -9.38 -1.08 9.45
CA ILE A 52 -9.31 0.20 10.16
C ILE A 52 -7.85 0.62 10.35
N LEU A 53 -6.95 -0.31 10.68
CA LEU A 53 -5.52 -0.06 10.80
C LEU A 53 -4.92 0.45 9.48
N LEU A 54 -5.31 -0.12 8.34
CA LEU A 54 -4.92 0.36 7.01
C LEU A 54 -5.30 1.83 6.80
N ALA A 55 -6.48 2.24 7.28
CA ALA A 55 -6.92 3.64 7.20
C ALA A 55 -6.20 4.57 8.19
N ALA A 56 -5.82 4.02 9.34
CA ALA A 56 -5.28 4.74 10.49
C ALA A 56 -3.77 4.97 10.40
N ASP A 57 -3.01 4.04 9.82
CA ASP A 57 -1.55 4.11 9.71
C ASP A 57 -1.10 4.22 8.25
N PRO A 58 -0.80 5.43 7.74
CA PRO A 58 -0.24 5.61 6.40
C PRO A 58 1.05 4.79 6.19
N ALA A 59 1.82 4.55 7.24
CA ALA A 59 3.03 3.74 7.15
C ALA A 59 2.75 2.26 6.85
N LEU A 60 1.61 1.74 7.29
CA LEU A 60 1.18 0.39 6.92
C LEU A 60 0.91 0.34 5.41
N ALA A 61 0.11 1.28 4.90
CA ALA A 61 -0.22 1.36 3.47
C ALA A 61 1.05 1.44 2.61
N ASP A 62 1.99 2.33 2.96
CA ASP A 62 3.28 2.43 2.27
C ASP A 62 4.07 1.12 2.33
N ALA A 63 4.11 0.45 3.49
CA ALA A 63 4.79 -0.83 3.62
C ALA A 63 4.17 -1.93 2.75
N LEU A 64 2.84 -2.01 2.65
CA LEU A 64 2.16 -3.00 1.79
C LEU A 64 2.52 -2.81 0.32
N ILE A 65 2.56 -1.57 -0.17
CA ILE A 65 2.98 -1.27 -1.54
C ILE A 65 4.45 -1.68 -1.77
N LEU A 66 5.35 -1.34 -0.86
CA LEU A 66 6.77 -1.69 -0.98
C LEU A 66 7.00 -3.22 -0.96
N ILE A 67 6.21 -3.97 -0.17
CA ILE A 67 6.23 -5.44 -0.13
C ILE A 67 5.72 -6.05 -1.45
N ALA A 68 4.75 -5.40 -2.09
CA ALA A 68 4.27 -5.81 -3.41
C ALA A 68 5.33 -5.55 -4.49
N LEU A 69 6.07 -4.45 -4.41
CA LEU A 69 7.10 -4.06 -5.37
C LEU A 69 8.40 -4.88 -5.26
N ASP A 70 8.80 -5.29 -4.07
CA ASP A 70 10.02 -6.06 -3.84
C ASP A 70 9.75 -7.38 -3.11
N GLY A 71 9.67 -8.48 -3.88
CA GLY A 71 9.51 -9.84 -3.35
C GLY A 71 10.74 -10.39 -2.61
N THR A 72 11.89 -9.70 -2.67
CA THR A 72 13.14 -10.15 -2.05
C THR A 72 13.35 -9.61 -0.64
N LEU A 73 12.42 -8.78 -0.13
CA LEU A 73 12.54 -8.20 1.20
C LEU A 73 12.68 -9.28 2.26
N THR A 74 13.65 -9.15 3.17
CA THR A 74 13.77 -10.04 4.33
C THR A 74 12.78 -9.64 5.43
N ALA A 75 12.50 -10.54 6.38
CA ALA A 75 11.62 -10.23 7.52
C ALA A 75 12.10 -8.98 8.29
N ARG A 76 13.41 -8.81 8.45
CA ARG A 76 14.02 -7.61 9.05
C ARG A 76 13.69 -6.33 8.28
N ARG A 77 13.70 -6.38 6.95
CA ARG A 77 13.36 -5.23 6.09
C ARG A 77 11.87 -4.90 6.15
N VAL A 78 11.00 -5.90 6.13
CA VAL A 78 9.54 -5.73 6.33
C VAL A 78 9.28 -5.03 7.67
N ARG A 79 9.86 -5.55 8.76
CA ARG A 79 9.78 -4.92 10.07
C ARG A 79 10.28 -3.47 10.08
N THR A 80 11.38 -3.20 9.38
CA THR A 80 11.94 -1.84 9.30
C THR A 80 10.95 -0.86 8.67
N LEU A 81 10.28 -1.26 7.58
CA LEU A 81 9.28 -0.45 6.90
C LEU A 81 8.01 -0.27 7.75
N ALA A 82 7.50 -1.38 8.32
CA ALA A 82 6.25 -1.39 9.06
C ALA A 82 6.33 -0.73 10.45
N VAL A 83 7.49 -0.80 11.12
CA VAL A 83 7.64 -0.36 12.53
C VAL A 83 8.37 0.98 12.64
N HIS A 84 9.33 1.25 11.75
CA HIS A 84 10.20 2.43 11.81
C HIS A 84 10.15 3.29 10.53
N PRO A 85 8.96 3.66 10.03
CA PRO A 85 8.81 4.28 8.70
C PRO A 85 9.58 5.61 8.54
N LEU A 86 9.74 6.37 9.62
CA LEU A 86 10.47 7.65 9.60
C LEU A 86 11.98 7.50 9.86
N GLY A 87 12.42 6.29 10.24
CA GLY A 87 13.82 5.99 10.48
C GLY A 87 14.67 6.13 9.21
N ARG A 88 15.95 6.50 9.36
CA ARG A 88 16.87 6.65 8.23
C ARG A 88 16.95 5.38 7.38
N ALA A 89 16.97 4.21 8.02
CA ALA A 89 17.03 2.92 7.34
C ALA A 89 15.77 2.63 6.50
N ALA A 90 14.58 2.88 7.05
CA ALA A 90 13.32 2.69 6.33
C ALA A 90 13.19 3.65 5.15
N ARG A 91 13.50 4.94 5.36
CA ARG A 91 13.47 5.94 4.29
C ARG A 91 14.45 5.63 3.16
N GLY A 92 15.67 5.22 3.50
CA GLY A 92 16.66 4.81 2.50
C GLY A 92 16.24 3.57 1.72
N LEU A 93 15.65 2.59 2.40
CA LEU A 93 15.11 1.39 1.76
C LEU A 93 13.93 1.70 0.84
N ALA A 94 12.94 2.46 1.33
CA ALA A 94 11.77 2.86 0.56
C ALA A 94 12.16 3.68 -0.68
N ALA A 95 13.07 4.66 -0.52
CA ALA A 95 13.57 5.45 -1.64
C ALA A 95 14.27 4.58 -2.70
N ALA A 96 15.08 3.62 -2.29
CA ALA A 96 15.76 2.72 -3.23
C ALA A 96 14.77 1.85 -4.04
N ILE A 97 13.73 1.30 -3.37
CA ILE A 97 12.70 0.49 -4.04
C ILE A 97 11.88 1.37 -5.01
N VAL A 98 11.45 2.55 -4.56
CA VAL A 98 10.64 3.46 -5.39
C VAL A 98 11.45 3.98 -6.57
N ASP A 99 12.70 4.40 -6.36
CA ASP A 99 13.56 4.91 -7.43
C ASP A 99 13.83 3.83 -8.50
N ASP A 100 14.19 2.61 -8.08
CA ASP A 100 14.34 1.48 -9.01
C ASP A 100 13.02 1.23 -9.75
N SER A 101 11.91 1.08 -9.04
CA SER A 101 10.63 0.74 -9.67
C SER A 101 10.07 1.82 -10.61
N MET A 102 10.37 3.09 -10.38
CA MET A 102 9.91 4.21 -11.22
C MET A 102 10.80 4.45 -12.42
N ASN A 103 12.12 4.46 -12.22
CA ASN A 103 13.09 4.99 -13.18
C ASN A 103 13.93 3.89 -13.86
N ASN A 104 13.81 2.62 -13.44
CA ASN A 104 14.50 1.51 -14.07
C ASN A 104 13.55 0.74 -15.00
N PRO A 105 13.76 0.77 -16.33
CA PRO A 105 12.94 -0.02 -17.25
C PRO A 105 13.11 -1.54 -17.09
N HIS A 106 14.13 -1.97 -16.35
CA HIS A 106 14.40 -3.36 -15.99
C HIS A 106 14.07 -3.67 -14.52
N ALA A 107 13.36 -2.77 -13.82
CA ALA A 107 12.94 -2.96 -12.44
C ALA A 107 12.37 -4.36 -12.21
N ALA A 108 12.79 -5.04 -11.14
CA ALA A 108 12.56 -6.46 -10.96
C ALA A 108 11.13 -6.84 -10.51
N TYR A 109 10.23 -5.87 -10.33
CA TYR A 109 8.90 -6.16 -9.78
C TYR A 109 8.11 -7.09 -10.71
N ASP A 110 7.38 -8.02 -10.09
CA ASP A 110 6.60 -9.06 -10.76
C ASP A 110 5.14 -8.61 -10.96
N PRO A 111 4.66 -8.46 -12.21
CA PRO A 111 3.27 -8.10 -12.48
C PRO A 111 2.24 -9.05 -11.86
N ASP A 112 2.53 -10.35 -11.72
CA ASP A 112 1.59 -11.30 -11.12
C ASP A 112 1.46 -11.07 -9.62
N ARG A 113 2.58 -10.79 -8.94
CA ARG A 113 2.58 -10.35 -7.53
C ARG A 113 1.77 -9.06 -7.33
N LEU A 114 1.89 -8.09 -8.24
CA LEU A 114 1.09 -6.85 -8.17
C LEU A 114 -0.41 -7.10 -8.39
N ARG A 115 -0.77 -7.99 -9.32
CA ARG A 115 -2.17 -8.41 -9.52
C ARG A 115 -2.72 -9.11 -8.28
N GLN A 116 -1.92 -9.95 -7.64
CA GLN A 116 -2.31 -10.61 -6.40
C GLN A 116 -2.46 -9.61 -5.25
N ALA A 117 -1.53 -8.66 -5.11
CA ALA A 117 -1.65 -7.57 -4.14
C ALA A 117 -2.96 -6.78 -4.31
N ARG A 118 -3.33 -6.48 -5.56
CA ARG A 118 -4.62 -5.85 -5.87
C ARG A 118 -5.81 -6.74 -5.50
N ALA A 119 -5.74 -8.05 -5.76
CA ALA A 119 -6.79 -8.99 -5.38
C ALA A 119 -6.97 -9.04 -3.85
N ILE A 120 -5.87 -9.06 -3.09
CA ILE A 120 -5.89 -9.00 -1.63
C ILE A 120 -6.52 -7.69 -1.13
N LEU A 121 -6.22 -6.55 -1.78
CA LEU A 121 -6.78 -5.24 -1.42
C LEU A 121 -8.25 -5.06 -1.85
N ALA A 122 -8.81 -5.95 -2.66
CA ALA A 122 -10.22 -5.90 -3.04
C ALA A 122 -11.17 -6.01 -1.84
N ILE A 123 -10.75 -6.72 -0.77
CA ILE A 123 -11.53 -6.88 0.46
C ILE A 123 -11.70 -5.54 1.20
N PRO A 124 -10.62 -4.82 1.62
CA PRO A 124 -10.78 -3.52 2.25
C PRO A 124 -11.37 -2.46 1.29
N LEU A 125 -11.20 -2.60 -0.03
CA LEU A 125 -11.87 -1.76 -1.04
C LEU A 125 -13.41 -1.96 -1.07
N ALA A 126 -13.89 -3.15 -0.74
CA ALA A 126 -15.30 -3.44 -0.59
C ALA A 126 -15.86 -3.09 0.81
N SER A 127 -14.99 -2.63 1.74
CA SER A 127 -15.38 -2.31 3.11
C SER A 127 -16.45 -1.23 3.18
N ARG A 128 -17.35 -1.37 4.16
CA ARG A 128 -18.33 -0.33 4.53
C ARG A 128 -17.68 0.82 5.30
N HIS A 129 -16.48 0.62 5.85
CA HIS A 129 -15.73 1.65 6.54
C HIS A 129 -15.09 2.62 5.53
N ARG A 130 -15.71 3.79 5.36
CA ARG A 130 -15.33 4.79 4.35
C ARG A 130 -13.82 5.13 4.35
N PRO A 131 -13.14 5.36 5.49
CA PRO A 131 -11.70 5.59 5.51
C PRO A 131 -10.87 4.41 4.99
N ALA A 132 -11.21 3.18 5.38
CA ALA A 132 -10.51 1.96 4.94
C ALA A 132 -10.65 1.77 3.44
N ARG A 133 -11.87 1.95 2.92
CA ARG A 133 -12.15 1.93 1.50
C ARG A 133 -11.36 2.97 0.72
N ALA A 134 -11.19 4.18 1.28
CA ALA A 134 -10.42 5.25 0.64
C ALA A 134 -8.92 4.94 0.60
N ALA A 135 -8.37 4.35 1.66
CA ALA A 135 -6.98 3.90 1.74
C ALA A 135 -6.72 2.77 0.73
N ALA A 136 -7.52 1.69 0.77
CA ALA A 136 -7.40 0.58 -0.17
C ALA A 136 -7.57 1.01 -1.63
N ALA A 137 -8.45 1.98 -1.91
CA ALA A 137 -8.57 2.55 -3.25
C ALA A 137 -7.31 3.29 -3.70
N LEU A 138 -6.62 3.99 -2.80
CA LEU A 138 -5.38 4.70 -3.14
C LEU A 138 -4.25 3.70 -3.43
N ASP A 139 -4.12 2.69 -2.58
CA ASP A 139 -3.10 1.63 -2.73
C ASP A 139 -3.34 0.85 -4.03
N THR A 140 -4.61 0.53 -4.32
CA THR A 140 -4.98 -0.10 -5.60
C THR A 140 -4.64 0.79 -6.79
N ALA A 141 -4.85 2.11 -6.69
CA ALA A 141 -4.46 3.04 -7.76
C ALA A 141 -2.96 3.05 -8.03
N PHE A 142 -2.13 2.94 -6.99
CA PHE A 142 -0.68 2.78 -7.16
C PHE A 142 -0.34 1.47 -7.88
N LEU A 143 -0.92 0.34 -7.46
CA LEU A 143 -0.67 -0.94 -8.12
C LEU A 143 -1.10 -0.91 -9.60
N ASP A 144 -2.22 -0.26 -9.92
CA ASP A 144 -2.67 -0.10 -11.30
C ASP A 144 -1.69 0.71 -12.15
N LEU A 145 -1.02 1.74 -11.58
CA LEU A 145 0.06 2.45 -12.29
C LEU A 145 1.23 1.51 -12.63
N TYR A 146 1.68 0.69 -11.67
CA TYR A 146 2.77 -0.26 -11.90
C TYR A 146 2.40 -1.40 -12.86
N LEU A 147 1.10 -1.69 -13.01
CA LEU A 147 0.56 -2.60 -14.00
C LEU A 147 0.33 -1.96 -15.38
N GLY A 148 0.55 -0.64 -15.52
CA GLY A 148 0.32 0.11 -16.75
C GLY A 148 -1.15 0.38 -17.06
N GLU A 149 -2.05 0.17 -16.09
CA GLU A 149 -3.49 0.28 -16.25
C GLU A 149 -3.98 1.68 -15.85
N ALA A 150 -3.54 2.70 -16.60
CA ALA A 150 -3.76 4.12 -16.29
C ALA A 150 -5.23 4.49 -16.03
N ASP A 151 -6.17 3.96 -16.81
CA ASP A 151 -7.60 4.23 -16.63
C ASP A 151 -8.15 3.70 -15.30
N LYS A 152 -7.69 2.51 -14.88
CA LYS A 152 -8.07 1.94 -13.58
C LYS A 152 -7.42 2.70 -12.43
N ALA A 153 -6.15 3.08 -12.59
CA ALA A 153 -5.46 3.94 -11.63
C ALA A 153 -6.22 5.27 -11.42
N ALA A 154 -6.66 5.91 -12.52
CA ALA A 154 -7.46 7.13 -12.47
C ALA A 154 -8.82 6.91 -11.79
N ALA A 155 -9.51 5.80 -12.08
CA ALA A 155 -10.79 5.47 -11.46
C ALA A 155 -10.67 5.26 -9.94
N HIS A 156 -9.65 4.52 -9.50
CA HIS A 156 -9.40 4.28 -8.08
C HIS A 156 -8.93 5.54 -7.35
N ALA A 157 -8.06 6.35 -7.96
CA ALA A 157 -7.65 7.64 -7.40
C ALA A 157 -8.84 8.63 -7.26
N ALA A 158 -9.72 8.67 -8.27
CA ALA A 158 -10.96 9.46 -8.21
C ALA A 158 -11.90 8.96 -7.11
N LEU A 159 -12.00 7.65 -6.91
CA LEU A 159 -12.75 7.07 -5.79
C LEU A 159 -12.17 7.52 -4.44
N THR A 160 -10.85 7.47 -4.26
CA THR A 160 -10.20 7.98 -3.04
C THR A 160 -10.54 9.46 -2.81
N LEU A 161 -10.44 10.31 -3.82
CA LEU A 161 -10.78 11.73 -3.71
C LEU A 161 -12.25 11.96 -3.37
N ARG A 162 -13.17 11.16 -3.92
CA ARG A 162 -14.60 11.23 -3.56
C ARG A 162 -14.82 10.89 -2.08
N LEU A 163 -14.11 9.87 -1.57
CA LEU A 163 -14.24 9.43 -0.19
C LEU A 163 -13.47 10.34 0.79
N ARG A 164 -12.33 10.89 0.36
CA ARG A 164 -11.41 11.77 1.10
C ARG A 164 -10.92 12.92 0.19
N PRO A 165 -11.67 14.03 0.10
CA PRO A 165 -11.36 15.13 -0.84
C PRO A 165 -10.00 15.81 -0.63
N GLY A 166 -9.44 15.74 0.58
CA GLY A 166 -8.13 16.28 0.93
C GLY A 166 -6.94 15.33 0.67
N ALA A 167 -7.14 14.19 0.01
CA ALA A 167 -6.05 13.27 -0.30
C ALA A 167 -5.15 13.81 -1.43
N THR A 168 -4.16 14.62 -1.08
CA THR A 168 -3.20 15.23 -2.03
C THR A 168 -2.49 14.18 -2.88
N VAL A 169 -2.06 13.07 -2.27
CA VAL A 169 -1.41 11.95 -2.99
C VAL A 169 -2.34 11.36 -4.05
N ALA A 170 -3.63 11.16 -3.74
CA ALA A 170 -4.60 10.67 -4.72
C ALA A 170 -4.80 11.64 -5.89
N ARG A 171 -4.68 12.95 -5.66
CA ARG A 171 -4.69 13.94 -6.74
C ARG A 171 -3.46 13.80 -7.63
N THR A 172 -2.28 13.66 -7.05
CA THR A 172 -1.04 13.41 -7.81
C THR A 172 -1.15 12.15 -8.65
N VAL A 173 -1.64 11.04 -8.08
CA VAL A 173 -1.85 9.78 -8.82
C VAL A 173 -2.84 9.96 -9.96
N LEU A 174 -3.98 10.63 -9.72
CA LEU A 174 -4.96 10.91 -10.76
C LEU A 174 -4.39 11.75 -11.91
N ASP A 175 -3.62 12.79 -11.59
CA ASP A 175 -3.01 13.67 -12.58
C ASP A 175 -1.92 12.94 -13.38
N SER A 176 -1.10 12.11 -12.72
CA SER A 176 -0.11 11.25 -13.38
C SER A 176 -0.79 10.25 -14.34
N ALA A 177 -1.81 9.54 -13.86
CA ALA A 177 -2.55 8.56 -14.67
C ALA A 177 -3.18 9.21 -15.92
N ARG A 178 -3.83 10.37 -15.76
CA ARG A 178 -4.44 11.13 -16.88
C ARG A 178 -3.43 11.63 -17.91
N ARG A 179 -2.20 11.89 -17.48
CA ARG A 179 -1.10 12.32 -18.35
C ARG A 179 -0.33 11.15 -18.96
N GLY A 180 -0.71 9.90 -18.63
CA GLY A 180 0.01 8.71 -19.07
C GLY A 180 1.40 8.59 -18.45
N VAL A 181 1.65 9.24 -17.30
CA VAL A 181 2.91 9.12 -16.57
C VAL A 181 2.86 7.82 -15.77
N LEU A 182 3.56 6.81 -16.28
CA LEU A 182 3.67 5.47 -15.71
C LEU A 182 5.11 5.19 -15.29
N PRO A 183 5.35 4.26 -14.36
CA PRO A 183 6.68 3.69 -14.14
C PRO A 183 7.26 3.16 -15.46
N ASP A 184 8.57 3.32 -15.69
CA ASP A 184 9.20 3.05 -16.99
C ASP A 184 8.94 1.62 -17.51
N ARG A 185 9.02 0.63 -16.61
CA ARG A 185 8.71 -0.77 -16.95
C ARG A 185 7.23 -0.93 -17.32
N ALA A 186 6.31 -0.31 -16.58
CA ALA A 186 4.88 -0.35 -16.86
C ALA A 186 4.56 0.31 -18.21
N ALA A 187 5.19 1.44 -18.53
CA ALA A 187 5.05 2.11 -19.82
C ALA A 187 5.46 1.21 -20.99
N ARG A 188 6.55 0.44 -20.84
CA ARG A 188 6.98 -0.54 -21.86
C ARG A 188 6.02 -1.72 -22.00
N LEU A 189 5.50 -2.25 -20.89
CA LEU A 189 4.51 -3.32 -20.93
C LEU A 189 3.23 -2.87 -21.62
N ALA A 190 2.76 -1.65 -21.35
CA ALA A 190 1.59 -1.07 -22.00
C ALA A 190 1.79 -0.83 -23.51
N ALA A 191 3.00 -0.44 -23.94
CA ALA A 191 3.32 -0.26 -25.35
C ALA A 191 3.44 -1.57 -26.15
N ALA A 192 3.57 -2.71 -25.46
CA ALA A 192 3.72 -4.03 -26.08
C ALA A 192 2.42 -4.86 -26.13
N ALA A 193 1.34 -4.38 -25.52
CA ALA A 193 0.03 -5.03 -25.44
C ALA A 193 -0.93 -4.51 -26.53
#